data_AF-A0A177NDA4-F1
#
_entry.id   AF-A0A177NDA4-F1
#
_cell.length_a   1.000
_cell.length_b   1.000
_cell.length_c   1.000
_cell.angle_alpha   90.00
_cell.angle_beta   90.00
_cell.angle_gamma   90.00
#
_symmetry.space_group_name_H-M   'P 1'
#
loop_
_entity.id
_entity.type
_entity.pdbx_description
1 polymer ?
#
loop_
_entity_poly.entity_id
_entity_poly.type
_entity_poly.pdbx_seq_one_letter_code
_entity_poly.pdbx_strand_id
1 'polypeptide(L)'
;MAALQKQERRHVLEAVRDAIVGMIPGAKLAWWDVDWDEILIETEIQGKTQTIPFHLLSDGYRNMIGMVADIAYRMATLNPQLEADVIKQTEGIVLIDEIDLHLHPKWQREVVGRLLNTFPKVQFVASSHSPFIIQSLYGREDCLLWDLEKACPVNIESESIEDIAEDQQHVDMPQKSKRYLDMMAAAEAYYRRLHQVNDETDQELLQLRSRFDELSIPFSDDPAFAAQLKFERDSVLAAKNK
;
A
#
# COMPACT_ATOMS: atom_id res chain seq x y z
N MET A 1 14.57 -42.01 -17.84
CA MET A 1 13.43 -42.84 -18.28
C MET A 1 12.18 -42.76 -17.38
N ALA A 2 12.24 -42.21 -16.16
CA ALA A 2 11.04 -42.01 -15.32
C ALA A 2 10.14 -40.83 -15.73
N ALA A 3 10.59 -39.96 -16.65
CA ALA A 3 9.83 -38.80 -17.14
C ALA A 3 8.77 -39.13 -18.21
N LEU A 4 8.71 -40.37 -18.70
CA LEU A 4 7.75 -40.81 -19.72
C LEU A 4 6.43 -41.35 -19.13
N GLN A 5 6.30 -41.47 -17.80
CA GLN A 5 5.18 -42.20 -17.18
C GLN A 5 4.03 -41.33 -16.68
N LYS A 6 4.12 -39.98 -16.74
CA LYS A 6 3.03 -39.08 -16.32
C LYS A 6 3.03 -37.79 -17.13
N GLN A 7 2.24 -37.77 -18.21
CA GLN A 7 1.77 -36.54 -18.85
C GLN A 7 1.13 -35.58 -17.82
N GLU A 8 0.64 -36.11 -16.68
CA GLU A 8 0.13 -35.36 -15.53
C GLU A 8 1.11 -34.35 -14.90
N ARG A 9 2.44 -34.56 -14.93
CA ARG A 9 3.35 -33.62 -14.24
C ARG A 9 3.65 -32.36 -15.04
N ARG A 10 3.41 -32.35 -16.35
CA ARG A 10 3.71 -31.20 -17.21
C ARG A 10 2.70 -30.07 -17.05
N HIS A 11 1.40 -30.38 -17.03
CA HIS A 11 0.37 -29.35 -16.93
C HIS A 11 0.42 -28.59 -15.60
N VAL A 12 0.79 -29.26 -14.50
CA VAL A 12 0.99 -28.60 -13.18
C VAL A 12 2.11 -27.58 -13.24
N LEU A 13 3.24 -27.93 -13.85
CA LEU A 13 4.39 -27.04 -13.97
C LEU A 13 4.11 -25.88 -14.95
N GLU A 14 3.39 -26.16 -16.04
CA GLU A 14 2.94 -25.15 -16.99
C GLU A 14 1.97 -24.17 -16.33
N ALA A 15 1.01 -24.66 -15.55
CA ALA A 15 0.12 -23.80 -14.77
C ALA A 15 0.92 -22.87 -13.85
N VAL A 16 1.79 -23.43 -12.99
CA VAL A 16 2.59 -22.60 -12.08
C VAL A 16 3.40 -21.56 -12.84
N ARG A 17 4.04 -21.93 -13.96
CA ARG A 17 4.79 -21.00 -14.80
C ARG A 17 3.92 -19.86 -15.33
N ASP A 18 2.77 -20.19 -15.90
CA ASP A 18 1.88 -19.21 -16.51
C ASP A 18 1.31 -18.25 -15.45
N ALA A 19 1.05 -18.74 -14.23
CA ALA A 19 0.66 -17.90 -13.10
C ALA A 19 1.77 -16.92 -12.69
N ILE A 20 3.02 -17.38 -12.63
CA ILE A 20 4.18 -16.52 -12.29
C ILE A 20 4.36 -15.42 -13.34
N VAL A 21 4.24 -15.76 -14.62
CA VAL A 21 4.36 -14.79 -15.73
C VAL A 21 3.24 -13.75 -15.68
N GLY A 22 2.00 -14.14 -15.35
CA GLY A 22 0.89 -13.19 -15.20
C GLY A 22 1.10 -12.14 -14.10
N MET A 23 1.82 -12.51 -13.04
CA MET A 23 2.05 -11.64 -11.88
C MET A 23 3.19 -10.62 -12.06
N ILE A 24 4.12 -10.85 -12.99
CA ILE A 24 5.30 -9.98 -13.17
C ILE A 24 5.12 -9.14 -14.46
N PRO A 25 5.18 -7.79 -14.41
CA PRO A 25 5.11 -6.97 -15.61
C PRO A 25 6.26 -7.22 -16.53
N GLY A 26 5.94 -7.30 -17.81
CA GLY A 26 6.96 -7.49 -18.83
C GLY A 26 7.61 -8.88 -18.78
N ALA A 27 7.20 -9.76 -17.87
CA ALA A 27 7.62 -11.15 -17.90
C ALA A 27 7.04 -11.82 -19.15
N LYS A 28 7.90 -12.52 -19.87
CA LYS A 28 7.56 -13.27 -21.08
C LYS A 28 7.62 -14.76 -20.83
N LEU A 29 8.60 -15.19 -20.03
CA LEU A 29 8.85 -16.59 -19.77
C LEU A 29 9.44 -16.77 -18.38
N ALA A 30 9.04 -17.85 -17.72
CA ALA A 30 9.73 -18.36 -16.54
C ALA A 30 10.12 -19.82 -16.80
N TRP A 31 11.33 -20.24 -16.43
CA TRP A 31 11.75 -21.63 -16.55
C TRP A 31 12.64 -22.01 -15.38
N TRP A 32 12.68 -23.32 -15.09
CA TRP A 32 13.65 -23.87 -14.16
C TRP A 32 14.98 -24.04 -14.88
N ASP A 33 16.04 -23.46 -14.34
CA ASP A 33 17.40 -23.67 -14.82
C ASP A 33 18.10 -24.72 -13.97
N VAL A 34 18.69 -25.72 -14.64
CA VAL A 34 19.33 -26.87 -13.97
C VAL A 34 20.70 -26.49 -13.43
N ASP A 35 21.40 -25.54 -14.06
CA ASP A 35 22.74 -25.13 -13.66
C ASP A 35 22.69 -24.23 -12.42
N TRP A 36 21.66 -23.38 -12.33
CA TRP A 36 21.44 -22.49 -11.19
C TRP A 36 20.55 -23.08 -10.08
N ASP A 37 19.91 -24.23 -10.33
CA ASP A 37 18.95 -24.88 -9.43
C ASP A 37 17.85 -23.93 -8.92
N GLU A 38 17.40 -23.03 -9.81
CA GLU A 38 16.40 -22.02 -9.47
C GLU A 38 15.53 -21.62 -10.68
N ILE A 39 14.45 -20.89 -10.41
CA ILE A 39 13.58 -20.32 -11.45
C ILE A 39 14.24 -19.05 -12.01
N LEU A 40 14.42 -19.02 -13.32
CA LEU A 40 14.80 -17.82 -14.07
C LEU A 40 13.56 -17.20 -14.70
N ILE A 41 13.45 -15.88 -14.62
CA ILE A 41 12.36 -15.12 -15.22
C ILE A 41 12.95 -14.19 -16.28
N GLU A 42 12.51 -14.36 -17.51
CA GLU A 42 12.79 -13.42 -18.60
C GLU A 42 11.75 -12.30 -18.56
N THR A 43 12.24 -11.08 -18.34
CA THR A 43 11.44 -9.86 -18.30
C THR A 43 12.01 -8.79 -19.21
N GLU A 44 11.15 -8.00 -19.81
CA GLU A 44 11.54 -6.82 -20.58
C GLU A 44 11.57 -5.58 -19.68
N ILE A 45 12.77 -5.04 -19.45
CA ILE A 45 12.97 -3.83 -18.65
C ILE A 45 13.66 -2.80 -19.54
N GLN A 46 13.01 -1.64 -19.72
CA GLN A 46 13.52 -0.52 -20.54
C GLN A 46 13.86 -0.93 -21.99
N GLY A 47 13.04 -1.79 -22.60
CA GLY A 47 13.22 -2.26 -23.98
C GLY A 47 14.37 -3.26 -24.17
N LYS A 48 14.94 -3.79 -23.08
CA LYS A 48 15.92 -4.88 -23.10
C LYS A 48 15.38 -6.10 -22.38
N THR A 49 15.49 -7.25 -23.03
CA THR A 49 15.23 -8.54 -22.42
C THR A 49 16.32 -8.84 -21.40
N GLN A 50 15.94 -9.08 -20.15
CA GLN A 50 16.84 -9.45 -19.07
C GLN A 50 16.30 -10.70 -18.38
N THR A 51 17.22 -11.61 -18.04
CA THR A 51 16.91 -12.80 -17.27
C THR A 51 17.28 -12.52 -15.82
N ILE A 52 16.29 -12.60 -14.94
CA ILE A 52 16.45 -12.34 -13.51
C ILE A 52 16.21 -13.66 -12.76
N PRO A 53 17.21 -14.16 -12.03
CA PRO A 53 17.00 -15.29 -11.13
C PRO A 53 16.07 -14.93 -9.96
N PHE A 54 15.25 -15.90 -9.54
CA PHE A 54 14.18 -15.71 -8.57
C PHE A 54 14.66 -15.12 -7.24
N HIS A 55 15.86 -15.51 -6.78
CA HIS A 55 16.42 -15.00 -5.53
C HIS A 55 16.73 -13.48 -5.55
N LEU A 56 16.91 -12.86 -6.72
CA LEU A 56 17.15 -11.42 -6.85
C LEU A 56 15.87 -10.59 -6.81
N LEU A 57 14.70 -11.23 -6.84
CA LEU A 57 13.44 -10.54 -6.62
C LEU A 57 13.36 -10.05 -5.16
N SER A 58 12.72 -8.89 -4.96
CA SER A 58 12.45 -8.39 -3.61
C SER A 58 11.58 -9.36 -2.82
N ASP A 59 11.71 -9.35 -1.50
CA ASP A 59 10.99 -10.27 -0.60
C ASP A 59 9.47 -10.26 -0.83
N GLY A 60 8.87 -9.07 -1.04
CA GLY A 60 7.45 -8.94 -1.37
C GLY A 60 7.06 -9.66 -2.66
N TYR A 61 7.88 -9.58 -3.71
CA TYR A 61 7.64 -10.33 -4.95
C TYR A 61 7.71 -11.83 -4.72
N ARG A 62 8.72 -12.30 -3.98
CA ARG A 62 8.88 -13.74 -3.74
C ARG A 62 7.70 -14.30 -2.95
N ASN A 63 7.19 -13.57 -1.96
CA ASN A 63 6.01 -13.96 -1.20
C ASN A 63 4.76 -14.03 -2.09
N MET A 64 4.51 -12.99 -2.89
CA MET A 64 3.37 -12.98 -3.82
C MET A 64 3.44 -14.09 -4.87
N ILE A 65 4.61 -14.30 -5.46
CA ILE A 65 4.83 -15.37 -6.42
C ILE A 65 4.64 -16.72 -5.75
N GLY A 66 5.15 -16.91 -4.53
CA GLY A 66 4.94 -18.14 -3.76
C GLY A 66 3.46 -18.42 -3.52
N MET A 67 2.68 -17.42 -3.12
CA MET A 67 1.23 -17.53 -2.93
C MET A 67 0.53 -17.93 -4.23
N VAL A 68 0.81 -17.22 -5.33
CA VAL A 68 0.18 -17.47 -6.64
C VAL A 68 0.60 -18.83 -7.21
N ALA A 69 1.85 -19.23 -7.02
CA ALA A 69 2.35 -20.55 -7.39
C ALA A 69 1.65 -21.65 -6.59
N ASP A 70 1.44 -21.48 -5.29
CA ASP A 70 0.71 -22.45 -4.46
C ASP A 70 -0.76 -22.57 -4.91
N ILE A 71 -1.42 -21.44 -5.19
CA ILE A 71 -2.79 -21.43 -5.74
C ILE A 71 -2.84 -22.21 -7.06
N ALA A 72 -1.98 -21.88 -8.02
CA ALA A 72 -1.92 -22.56 -9.33
C ALA A 72 -1.57 -24.04 -9.19
N TYR A 73 -0.64 -24.40 -8.31
CA TYR A 73 -0.25 -25.78 -8.04
C TYR A 73 -1.42 -26.60 -7.50
N ARG A 74 -2.17 -26.06 -6.53
CA ARG A 74 -3.36 -26.72 -5.97
C ARG A 74 -4.45 -26.85 -7.01
N MET A 75 -4.71 -25.80 -7.80
CA MET A 75 -5.71 -25.84 -8.88
C MET A 75 -5.39 -26.94 -9.89
N ALA A 76 -4.13 -27.06 -10.32
CA ALA A 76 -3.70 -28.07 -11.28
C ALA A 76 -3.72 -29.48 -10.70
N THR A 77 -3.33 -29.64 -9.44
CA THR A 77 -3.33 -30.95 -8.76
C THR A 77 -4.75 -31.46 -8.53
N LEU A 78 -5.69 -30.57 -8.21
CA LEU A 78 -7.08 -30.91 -7.91
C LEU A 78 -7.95 -31.03 -9.16
N ASN A 79 -7.57 -30.37 -10.26
CA ASN A 79 -8.32 -30.37 -11.52
C ASN A 79 -7.50 -30.86 -12.72
N PRO A 80 -6.93 -32.08 -12.67
CA PRO A 80 -6.11 -32.60 -13.76
C PRO A 80 -6.86 -32.67 -15.10
N GLN A 81 -8.19 -32.74 -15.07
CA GLN A 81 -9.05 -32.77 -16.26
C GLN A 81 -9.04 -31.48 -17.09
N LEU A 82 -8.56 -30.36 -16.53
CA LEU A 82 -8.51 -29.06 -17.23
C LEU A 82 -7.17 -28.83 -17.95
N GLU A 83 -6.19 -29.71 -17.73
CA GLU A 83 -4.87 -29.69 -18.39
C GLU A 83 -4.23 -28.29 -18.47
N ALA A 84 -4.02 -27.76 -19.68
CA ALA A 84 -3.37 -26.46 -19.89
C ALA A 84 -4.25 -25.25 -19.50
N ASP A 85 -5.58 -25.44 -19.43
CA ASP A 85 -6.54 -24.36 -19.14
C ASP A 85 -6.94 -24.30 -17.67
N VAL A 86 -6.31 -25.08 -16.79
CA VAL A 86 -6.57 -25.13 -15.34
C VAL A 86 -6.76 -23.74 -14.74
N ILE A 87 -5.81 -22.82 -14.97
CA ILE A 87 -5.82 -21.50 -14.33
C ILE A 87 -7.02 -20.66 -14.77
N LYS A 88 -7.38 -20.76 -16.05
CA LYS A 88 -8.44 -19.96 -16.66
C LYS A 88 -9.83 -20.53 -16.38
N GLN A 89 -9.94 -21.85 -16.19
CA GLN A 89 -11.21 -22.55 -16.11
C GLN A 89 -11.60 -23.03 -14.71
N THR A 90 -10.65 -23.10 -13.78
CA THR A 90 -10.95 -23.53 -12.42
C THR A 90 -11.70 -22.43 -11.67
N GLU A 91 -12.85 -22.78 -11.15
CA GLU A 91 -13.69 -21.93 -10.30
C GLU A 91 -13.34 -22.17 -8.83
N GLY A 92 -13.40 -21.12 -8.01
CA GLY A 92 -13.10 -21.24 -6.60
C GLY A 92 -13.17 -19.90 -5.87
N ILE A 93 -13.14 -19.98 -4.54
CA ILE A 93 -13.05 -18.82 -3.66
C ILE A 93 -11.70 -18.87 -2.96
N VAL A 94 -10.94 -17.78 -3.02
CA VAL A 94 -9.66 -17.63 -2.34
C VAL A 94 -9.76 -16.50 -1.34
N LEU A 95 -9.46 -16.81 -0.08
CA LEU A 95 -9.38 -15.84 1.01
C LEU A 95 -7.92 -15.45 1.20
N ILE A 96 -7.60 -14.16 1.14
CA ILE A 96 -6.25 -13.63 1.34
C ILE A 96 -6.31 -12.64 2.48
N ASP A 97 -5.56 -12.90 3.54
CA ASP A 97 -5.37 -11.91 4.59
C ASP A 97 -4.15 -11.06 4.24
N GLU A 98 -4.24 -9.74 4.42
CA GLU A 98 -3.18 -8.76 4.17
C GLU A 98 -2.49 -8.94 2.81
N ILE A 99 -3.29 -8.84 1.73
CA ILE A 99 -2.78 -9.00 0.36
C ILE A 99 -1.65 -8.01 0.01
N ASP A 100 -1.53 -6.91 0.75
CA ASP A 100 -0.51 -5.87 0.59
C ASP A 100 0.78 -6.11 1.40
N LEU A 101 0.86 -7.17 2.21
CA LEU A 101 1.96 -7.41 3.14
C LEU A 101 3.32 -7.51 2.42
N HIS A 102 4.28 -6.67 2.85
CA HIS A 102 5.63 -6.53 2.28
C HIS A 102 5.69 -6.16 0.79
N LEU A 103 4.56 -5.78 0.16
CA LEU A 103 4.56 -5.32 -1.22
C LEU A 103 5.02 -3.86 -1.32
N HIS A 104 5.88 -3.58 -2.29
CA HIS A 104 6.23 -2.21 -2.62
C HIS A 104 4.98 -1.48 -3.19
N PRO A 105 4.75 -0.18 -2.90
CA PRO A 105 3.51 0.54 -3.28
C PRO A 105 3.12 0.47 -4.75
N LYS A 106 4.11 0.43 -5.65
CA LYS A 106 3.86 0.21 -7.09
C LYS A 106 3.10 -1.10 -7.36
N TRP A 107 3.42 -2.16 -6.62
CA TRP A 107 2.78 -3.48 -6.73
C TRP A 107 1.38 -3.51 -6.17
N GLN A 108 1.18 -2.83 -5.04
CA GLN A 108 -0.14 -2.71 -4.42
C GLN A 108 -1.16 -2.13 -5.41
N ARG A 109 -0.75 -1.22 -6.30
CA ARG A 109 -1.63 -0.70 -7.36
C ARG A 109 -1.96 -1.67 -8.50
N GLU A 110 -1.13 -2.68 -8.75
CA GLU A 110 -1.29 -3.59 -9.88
C GLU A 110 -1.79 -4.98 -9.47
N VAL A 111 -1.62 -5.37 -8.19
CA VAL A 111 -1.80 -6.76 -7.73
C VAL A 111 -3.20 -7.29 -7.95
N VAL A 112 -4.24 -6.49 -7.65
CA VAL A 112 -5.64 -6.90 -7.81
C VAL A 112 -5.98 -7.11 -9.29
N GLY A 113 -5.52 -6.22 -10.17
CA GLY A 113 -5.62 -6.38 -11.62
C GLY A 113 -4.99 -7.67 -12.11
N ARG A 114 -3.78 -7.96 -11.64
CA ARG A 114 -3.03 -9.14 -12.06
C ARG A 114 -3.65 -10.45 -11.57
N LEU A 115 -4.12 -10.49 -10.32
CA LEU A 115 -4.80 -11.68 -9.79
C LEU A 115 -6.06 -12.01 -10.58
N LEU A 116 -6.91 -11.01 -10.83
CA LEU A 116 -8.15 -11.20 -11.58
C LEU A 116 -7.91 -11.56 -13.05
N ASN A 117 -6.87 -11.00 -13.67
CA ASN A 117 -6.50 -11.37 -15.03
C ASN A 117 -5.86 -12.77 -15.12
N THR A 118 -5.10 -13.16 -14.11
CA THR A 118 -4.44 -14.48 -14.05
C THR A 118 -5.48 -15.55 -13.79
N PHE A 119 -6.39 -15.35 -12.82
CA PHE A 119 -7.41 -16.31 -12.39
C PHE A 119 -8.83 -15.75 -12.62
N PRO A 120 -9.30 -15.70 -13.88
CA PRO A 120 -10.55 -14.99 -14.24
C PRO A 120 -11.82 -15.60 -13.66
N LYS A 121 -11.78 -16.87 -13.24
CA LYS A 121 -12.93 -17.58 -12.67
C LYS A 121 -12.88 -17.75 -11.15
N VAL A 122 -11.87 -17.16 -10.50
CA VAL A 122 -11.70 -17.23 -9.05
C VAL A 122 -12.24 -15.96 -8.42
N GLN A 123 -13.08 -16.14 -7.40
CA GLN A 123 -13.51 -15.04 -6.53
C GLN A 123 -12.47 -14.85 -5.43
N PHE A 124 -11.86 -13.67 -5.40
CA PHE A 124 -10.94 -13.28 -4.33
C PHE A 124 -11.68 -12.47 -3.27
N VAL A 125 -11.48 -12.83 -2.01
CA VAL A 125 -11.86 -12.02 -0.85
C VAL A 125 -10.58 -11.71 -0.11
N ALA A 126 -10.17 -10.44 -0.15
CA ALA A 126 -8.91 -10.01 0.41
C ALA A 126 -9.10 -8.89 1.44
N SER A 127 -8.31 -8.91 2.50
CA SER A 127 -8.16 -7.78 3.42
C SER A 127 -6.91 -6.97 3.06
N SER A 128 -6.94 -5.66 3.28
CA SER A 128 -5.82 -4.75 3.04
C SER A 128 -5.96 -3.49 3.90
N HIS A 129 -4.82 -3.01 4.41
CA HIS A 129 -4.71 -1.68 5.01
C HIS A 129 -4.00 -0.68 4.08
N SER A 130 -3.63 -1.08 2.86
CA SER A 130 -2.98 -0.17 1.93
C SER A 130 -3.98 0.70 1.18
N PRO A 131 -3.87 2.05 1.26
CA PRO A 131 -4.68 2.95 0.45
C PRO A 131 -4.37 2.82 -1.05
N PHE A 132 -3.20 2.28 -1.42
CA PHE A 132 -2.85 2.02 -2.82
C PHE A 132 -3.68 0.89 -3.42
N ILE A 133 -4.08 -0.10 -2.61
CA ILE A 133 -4.99 -1.16 -3.06
C ILE A 133 -6.39 -0.60 -3.24
N ILE A 134 -6.90 0.16 -2.27
CA ILE A 134 -8.22 0.79 -2.36
C ILE A 134 -8.30 1.65 -3.64
N GLN A 135 -7.28 2.47 -3.88
CA GLN A 135 -7.14 3.26 -5.11
C GLN A 135 -7.09 2.41 -6.38
N SER A 136 -6.51 1.20 -6.33
CA SER A 136 -6.44 0.31 -7.50
C SER A 136 -7.79 -0.23 -7.94
N LEU A 137 -8.81 -0.16 -7.07
CA LEU A 137 -10.17 -0.60 -7.38
C LEU A 137 -10.95 0.44 -8.19
N TYR A 138 -10.43 1.67 -8.34
CA TYR A 138 -11.17 2.75 -8.99
C TYR A 138 -11.53 2.45 -10.44
N GLY A 139 -12.80 2.66 -10.78
CA GLY A 139 -13.33 2.36 -12.12
C GLY A 139 -13.49 0.87 -12.42
N ARG A 140 -13.36 -0.01 -11.41
CA ARG A 140 -13.59 -1.45 -11.55
C ARG A 140 -14.99 -1.82 -11.09
N GLU A 141 -15.82 -2.25 -12.03
CA GLU A 141 -17.18 -2.74 -11.75
C GLU A 141 -17.19 -4.19 -11.23
N ASP A 142 -16.09 -4.91 -11.40
CA ASP A 142 -15.91 -6.31 -10.97
C ASP A 142 -15.42 -6.45 -9.52
N CYS A 143 -15.27 -5.32 -8.80
CA CYS A 143 -14.75 -5.28 -7.44
C CYS A 143 -15.74 -4.64 -6.46
N LEU A 144 -15.71 -5.08 -5.20
CA LEU A 144 -16.50 -4.52 -4.12
C LEU A 144 -15.55 -4.16 -2.97
N LEU A 145 -15.75 -2.98 -2.40
CA LEU A 145 -15.03 -2.53 -1.21
C LEU A 145 -15.95 -2.62 0.01
N TRP A 146 -15.44 -3.22 1.08
CA TRP A 146 -16.19 -3.43 2.31
C TRP A 146 -15.40 -2.93 3.51
N ASP A 147 -16.01 -2.04 4.29
CA ASP A 147 -15.46 -1.57 5.56
C ASP A 147 -15.82 -2.59 6.65
N LEU A 148 -14.79 -3.24 7.22
CA LEU A 148 -14.95 -4.25 8.27
C LEU A 148 -15.35 -3.64 9.62
N GLU A 149 -14.98 -2.39 9.91
CA GLU A 149 -15.31 -1.71 11.17
C GLU A 149 -16.76 -1.24 11.17
N LYS A 150 -17.21 -0.65 10.06
CA LYS A 150 -18.59 -0.16 9.89
C LYS A 150 -19.56 -1.24 9.41
N ALA A 151 -19.05 -2.40 9.00
CA ALA A 151 -19.80 -3.52 8.45
C ALA A 151 -20.73 -3.10 7.29
N CYS A 152 -20.24 -2.24 6.40
CA CYS A 152 -21.01 -1.72 5.27
C CYS A 152 -20.17 -1.65 3.98
N PRO A 153 -20.82 -1.74 2.80
CA PRO A 153 -20.13 -1.50 1.54
C PRO A 153 -19.75 -0.02 1.41
N VAL A 154 -18.57 0.23 0.84
CA VAL A 154 -18.06 1.57 0.56
C VAL A 154 -18.06 1.78 -0.95
N ASN A 155 -18.48 2.97 -1.39
CA ASN A 155 -18.43 3.31 -2.80
C ASN A 155 -16.97 3.50 -3.22
N ILE A 156 -16.64 2.94 -4.37
CA ILE A 156 -15.32 3.09 -4.97
C ILE A 156 -15.33 4.41 -5.76
N GLU A 157 -15.17 5.52 -5.04
CA GLU A 157 -15.08 6.86 -5.62
C GLU A 157 -13.63 7.22 -5.94
N SER A 158 -13.40 8.17 -6.85
CA SER A 158 -12.05 8.60 -7.23
C SER A 158 -11.42 9.51 -6.17
N GLU A 159 -11.22 8.98 -4.96
CA GLU A 159 -10.63 9.66 -3.80
C GLU A 159 -9.10 9.69 -3.90
N SER A 160 -8.45 10.77 -3.45
CA SER A 160 -6.98 10.78 -3.33
C SER A 160 -6.49 9.79 -2.27
N ILE A 161 -5.18 9.53 -2.20
CA ILE A 161 -4.63 8.64 -1.16
C ILE A 161 -4.87 9.25 0.22
N GLU A 162 -4.79 10.57 0.29
CA GLU A 162 -5.05 11.38 1.46
C GLU A 162 -6.52 11.27 1.88
N ASP A 163 -7.44 11.41 0.93
CA ASP A 163 -8.88 11.27 1.22
C ASP A 163 -9.22 9.86 1.72
N ILE A 164 -8.67 8.80 1.09
CA ILE A 164 -8.85 7.41 1.56
C ILE A 164 -8.32 7.26 3.00
N ALA A 165 -7.13 7.79 3.28
CA ALA A 165 -6.52 7.69 4.60
C ALA A 165 -7.37 8.40 5.67
N GLU A 166 -7.94 9.56 5.34
CA GLU A 166 -8.79 10.33 6.25
C GLU A 166 -10.18 9.69 6.43
N ASP A 167 -10.90 9.44 5.33
CA ASP A 167 -12.31 9.04 5.35
C ASP A 167 -12.50 7.55 5.65
N GLN A 168 -11.65 6.70 5.08
CA GLN A 168 -11.76 5.24 5.22
C GLN A 168 -10.87 4.67 6.31
N GLN A 169 -9.67 5.24 6.50
CA GLN A 169 -8.71 4.73 7.49
C GLN A 169 -8.64 5.54 8.78
N HIS A 170 -9.45 6.60 8.88
CA HIS A 170 -9.57 7.42 10.09
C HIS A 170 -8.23 8.04 10.55
N VAL A 171 -7.38 8.40 9.57
CA VAL A 171 -6.12 9.11 9.79
C VAL A 171 -6.38 10.61 9.72
N ASP A 172 -6.42 11.28 10.87
CA ASP A 172 -6.64 12.73 10.94
C ASP A 172 -5.51 13.51 10.23
N MET A 173 -5.88 14.36 9.26
CA MET A 173 -4.98 15.25 8.53
C MET A 173 -3.73 14.53 7.96
N PRO A 174 -3.88 13.57 7.04
CA PRO A 174 -2.77 12.75 6.52
C PRO A 174 -1.71 13.58 5.77
N GLN A 175 -2.10 14.76 5.29
CA GLN A 175 -1.22 15.74 4.63
C GLN A 175 -0.19 16.37 5.59
N LYS A 176 -0.42 16.30 6.90
CA LYS A 176 0.42 16.96 7.90
C LYS A 176 1.20 15.94 8.72
N SER A 177 2.47 16.22 8.94
CA SER A 177 3.27 15.41 9.86
C SER A 177 2.73 15.53 11.29
N LYS A 178 2.86 14.47 12.09
CA LYS A 178 2.56 14.50 13.53
C LYS A 178 3.21 15.69 14.24
N ARG A 179 4.46 16.00 13.87
CA ARG A 179 5.21 17.16 14.37
C ARG A 179 4.52 18.48 14.07
N TYR A 180 3.97 18.66 12.86
CA TYR A 180 3.22 19.85 12.49
C TYR A 180 1.95 20.00 13.34
N LEU A 181 1.24 18.89 13.58
CA LEU A 181 0.05 18.86 14.43
C LEU A 181 0.39 19.21 15.89
N ASP A 182 1.46 18.64 16.44
CA ASP A 182 1.94 18.92 17.79
C ASP A 182 2.35 20.40 17.95
N MET A 183 3.02 20.97 16.95
CA MET A 183 3.39 22.39 16.93
C MET A 183 2.15 23.29 16.85
N MET A 184 1.19 22.95 16.00
CA MET A 184 -0.07 23.69 15.85
C MET A 184 -0.87 23.69 17.16
N ALA A 185 -0.99 22.53 17.83
CA ALA A 185 -1.67 22.42 19.11
C ALA A 185 -0.95 23.20 20.23
N ALA A 186 0.38 23.16 20.26
CA ALA A 186 1.17 23.96 21.21
C ALA A 186 1.01 25.47 20.96
N ALA A 187 1.01 25.90 19.70
CA ALA A 187 0.77 27.28 19.30
C ALA A 187 -0.64 27.73 19.74
N GLU A 188 -1.67 26.97 19.42
CA GLU A 188 -3.05 27.29 19.77
C GLU A 188 -3.23 27.42 21.28
N ALA A 189 -2.66 26.49 22.07
CA ALA A 189 -2.70 26.55 23.52
C ALA A 189 -2.00 27.80 24.07
N TYR A 190 -0.81 28.14 23.54
CA TYR A 190 -0.07 29.34 23.92
C TYR A 190 -0.87 30.62 23.61
N TYR A 191 -1.37 30.77 22.39
CA TYR A 191 -2.11 31.97 21.98
C TYR A 191 -3.46 32.10 22.69
N ARG A 192 -4.22 31.01 22.85
CA ARG A 192 -5.48 31.02 23.61
C ARG A 192 -5.24 31.51 25.04
N ARG A 193 -4.16 31.07 25.69
CA ARG A 193 -3.82 31.52 27.05
C ARG A 193 -3.31 32.97 27.06
N LEU A 194 -2.50 33.35 26.07
CA LEU A 194 -2.04 34.73 25.90
C LEU A 194 -3.22 35.71 25.75
N HIS A 195 -4.31 35.31 25.11
CA HIS A 195 -5.53 36.13 25.00
C HIS A 195 -6.35 36.22 26.29
N GLN A 196 -6.23 35.25 27.21
CA GLN A 196 -7.04 35.18 28.44
C GLN A 196 -6.40 35.84 29.67
N VAL A 197 -5.08 35.95 29.71
CA VAL A 197 -4.33 36.40 30.90
C VAL A 197 -3.77 37.80 30.69
N ASN A 198 -3.97 38.73 31.63
CA ASN A 198 -3.41 40.09 31.56
C ASN A 198 -1.99 40.22 32.16
N ASP A 199 -1.57 39.27 32.99
CA ASP A 199 -0.27 39.30 33.68
C ASP A 199 0.78 38.38 33.04
N GLU A 200 1.99 38.91 32.84
CA GLU A 200 3.14 38.22 32.23
C GLU A 200 3.79 37.14 33.13
N THR A 201 3.31 36.97 34.36
CA THR A 201 3.91 36.09 35.38
C THR A 201 3.29 34.69 35.47
N ASP A 202 2.36 34.36 34.56
CA ASP A 202 1.70 33.05 34.56
C ASP A 202 2.72 31.94 34.21
N GLN A 203 3.03 31.08 35.18
CA GLN A 203 3.96 29.96 35.01
C GLN A 203 3.51 29.01 33.91
N GLU A 204 2.20 28.88 33.69
CA GLU A 204 1.64 28.05 32.62
C GLU A 204 1.92 28.65 31.24
N LEU A 205 1.89 29.97 31.10
CA LEU A 205 2.18 30.67 29.85
C LEU A 205 3.66 30.53 29.48
N LEU A 206 4.56 30.60 30.47
CA LEU A 206 5.98 30.33 30.29
C LEU A 206 6.27 28.88 29.86
N GLN A 207 5.57 27.90 30.46
CA GLN A 207 5.69 26.49 30.06
C GLN A 207 5.19 26.23 28.64
N LEU A 208 4.03 26.80 28.28
CA LEU A 208 3.48 26.69 26.93
C LEU A 208 4.40 27.35 25.88
N ARG A 209 5.03 28.48 26.24
CA ARG A 209 6.03 29.14 25.41
C ARG A 209 7.26 28.27 25.19
N SER A 210 7.85 27.72 26.26
CA SER A 210 9.01 26.83 26.14
C SER A 210 8.70 25.61 25.27
N ARG A 211 7.52 25.01 25.44
CA ARG A 211 7.07 23.88 24.61
C ARG A 211 6.90 24.26 23.14
N PHE A 212 6.33 25.43 22.86
CA PHE A 212 6.20 25.94 21.49
C PHE A 212 7.56 26.24 20.86
N ASP A 213 8.44 26.92 21.59
CA ASP A 213 9.80 27.26 21.14
C ASP A 213 10.60 25.96 20.84
N GLU A 214 10.56 24.95 21.72
CA GLU A 214 11.21 23.65 21.51
C GLU A 214 10.75 22.94 20.23
N LEU A 215 9.44 22.93 19.97
CA LEU A 215 8.86 22.31 18.77
C LEU A 215 9.14 23.12 17.50
N SER A 216 9.35 24.43 17.64
CA SER A 216 9.61 25.38 16.55
C SER A 216 11.09 25.46 16.13
N ILE A 217 12.05 25.12 17.01
CA ILE A 217 13.51 25.20 16.74
C ILE A 217 13.92 24.57 15.38
N PRO A 218 13.38 23.41 14.96
CA PRO A 218 13.80 22.79 13.71
C PRO A 218 12.96 23.24 12.48
N PHE A 219 12.19 24.33 12.56
CA PHE A 219 11.32 24.87 11.48
C PHE A 219 11.69 26.31 11.07
N SER A 220 12.95 26.71 11.22
CA SER A 220 13.45 28.02 10.81
C SER A 220 13.24 28.36 9.32
N ASP A 221 12.75 27.42 8.49
CA ASP A 221 12.75 27.51 7.04
C ASP A 221 11.40 27.91 6.41
N ASP A 222 10.31 28.12 7.18
CA ASP A 222 9.06 28.72 6.67
C ASP A 222 8.96 30.21 7.06
N PRO A 223 9.47 31.13 6.21
CA PRO A 223 9.49 32.56 6.52
C PRO A 223 8.10 33.19 6.60
N ALA A 224 7.08 32.62 5.92
CA ALA A 224 5.72 33.14 5.95
C ALA A 224 5.04 32.82 7.29
N PHE A 225 5.19 31.58 7.75
CA PHE A 225 4.69 31.16 9.06
C PHE A 225 5.36 31.92 10.21
N ALA A 226 6.69 32.08 10.17
CA ALA A 226 7.43 32.86 11.17
C ALA A 226 7.01 34.34 11.20
N ALA A 227 6.76 34.94 10.03
CA ALA A 227 6.29 36.32 9.94
C ALA A 227 4.86 36.49 10.48
N GLN A 228 3.95 35.57 10.19
CA GLN A 228 2.58 35.60 10.69
C GLN A 228 2.52 35.40 12.21
N LEU A 229 3.27 34.43 12.75
CA LEU A 229 3.39 34.21 14.20
C LEU A 229 3.93 35.45 14.94
N LYS A 230 4.94 36.10 14.36
CA LYS A 230 5.49 37.34 14.89
C LYS A 230 4.46 38.48 14.86
N PHE A 231 3.74 38.61 13.76
CA PHE A 231 2.70 39.65 13.60
C PHE A 231 1.55 39.48 14.59
N GLU A 232 1.02 38.27 14.77
CA GLU A 232 -0.06 38.01 15.74
C GLU A 232 0.41 38.26 17.17
N ARG A 233 1.62 37.82 17.52
CA ARG A 233 2.20 38.08 18.85
C ARG A 233 2.35 39.57 19.12
N ASP A 234 2.92 40.32 18.18
CA ASP A 234 3.14 41.75 18.33
C ASP A 234 1.80 42.51 18.38
N SER A 235 0.76 42.02 17.69
CA SER A 235 -0.60 42.56 17.74
C SER A 235 -1.27 42.36 19.11
N VAL A 236 -1.13 41.19 19.71
CA VAL A 236 -1.70 40.90 21.04
C VAL A 236 -0.98 41.69 22.13
N LEU A 237 0.35 41.84 22.05
CA LEU A 237 1.12 42.69 22.96
C LEU A 237 0.77 44.18 22.79
N ALA A 238 0.60 44.64 21.56
CA ALA A 238 0.19 46.03 21.28
C ALA A 238 -1.23 46.33 21.80
N ALA A 239 -2.14 45.36 21.77
CA ALA A 239 -3.50 45.50 22.31
C ALA A 239 -3.55 45.56 23.84
N LYS A 240 -2.57 44.96 24.54
CA LYS A 240 -2.46 45.00 26.01
C LYS A 240 -1.74 46.24 26.56
N ASN A 241 -0.92 46.89 25.73
CA ASN A 241 -0.17 48.11 26.08
C ASN A 241 -0.96 49.42 25.84
N LYS A 242 -2.25 49.33 25.51
CA LYS A 242 -3.20 50.45 25.41
C LYS A 242 -4.19 50.40 26.57
#